data_AF-A0AAW5C3R2-F1
#
_entry.id   AF-A0AAW5C3R2-F1
#
_cell.length_a   1.000
_cell.length_b   1.000
_cell.length_c   1.000
_cell.angle_alpha   90.00
_cell.angle_beta   90.00
_cell.angle_gamma   90.00
#
_symmetry.space_group_name_H-M   'P 1'
#
loop_
_entity.id
_entity.type
_entity.pdbx_description
1 polymer ?
#
loop_
_entity_poly.entity_id
_entity_poly.type
_entity_poly.pdbx_seq_one_letter_code
_entity_poly.pdbx_strand_id
1 'polypeptide(L)'
;MGTIRALLVGVCEYLTVKCPSLPLCKNDLFAMRAALIQGLNVNADNILLCGETGIVTKSELIASIHTVLNGATEEDTFVFYFSGHGGKNCLVLSDSLIDLQDLIDTIEQIQTRNKIVILDSCHSGGFALAGVPEIDIDETVEHFAGRGFAVLASCGVEQFSGFNDDRGISLYTSFVCDALTSHFLIRQGKKSLETINEAIFRFAEVSNQKSGRNFQQPIFRSSIGGTVFFDVEEYNPYEVARIYEETDKYIIYAVEPVHHAGAKRLSVKVILRFQSSIEQIAEIAKEIKDKVCYYEVHQNEIAEAHHKGHAANIVWCYFGYDEDDMVDSNYICHTTWVDDLQDKKWWYHSSKNTIVAKGVHIDVHGSYELIKSLKEDTMSKDELIKITREYTANIISAAEQYIKIFREYLNNTITEEQLIDSVAPLNIEISKWFFKQSELPIPTKELHDWAHIHTKISCTIHDFSLFYDRKNLQTWKSENRKWLLKNAIKQYELELEELKVADKII
;
A
#
# COMPACT_ATOMS: atom_id res chain seq x y z
N MET A 1 13.03 -2.71 16.05
CA MET A 1 11.86 -2.02 15.47
C MET A 1 11.66 -0.74 16.24
N GLY A 2 11.37 0.35 15.54
CA GLY A 2 10.99 1.60 16.19
C GLY A 2 9.68 1.45 16.96
N THR A 3 9.46 2.38 17.88
CA THR A 3 8.28 2.47 18.72
C THR A 3 7.49 3.73 18.40
N ILE A 4 6.19 3.70 18.68
CA ILE A 4 5.36 4.91 18.59
C ILE A 4 5.47 5.67 19.91
N ARG A 5 5.84 6.94 19.82
CA ARG A 5 5.93 7.89 20.94
C ARG A 5 4.93 9.00 20.72
N ALA A 6 4.00 9.20 21.65
CA ALA A 6 2.89 10.12 21.47
C ALA A 6 2.85 11.20 22.55
N LEU A 7 2.70 12.46 22.12
CA LEU A 7 2.37 13.59 23.00
C LEU A 7 0.97 14.07 22.68
N LEU A 8 0.08 13.99 23.67
CA LEU A 8 -1.30 14.44 23.56
C LEU A 8 -1.47 15.72 24.38
N VAL A 9 -1.85 16.81 23.72
CA VAL A 9 -1.97 18.15 24.31
C VAL A 9 -3.42 18.61 24.28
N GLY A 10 -3.97 18.94 25.45
CA GLY A 10 -5.37 19.37 25.58
C GLY A 10 -5.47 20.63 26.42
N VAL A 11 -5.94 21.73 25.82
CA VAL A 11 -6.00 23.04 26.48
C VAL A 11 -7.45 23.41 26.78
N CYS A 12 -7.81 23.40 28.07
CA CYS A 12 -9.18 23.68 28.52
C CYS A 12 -9.34 25.11 29.04
N GLU A 13 -8.33 25.64 29.74
CA GLU A 13 -8.39 26.93 30.45
C GLU A 13 -7.40 27.94 29.86
N TYR A 14 -7.84 29.18 29.68
CA TYR A 14 -7.09 30.25 29.03
C TYR A 14 -6.93 31.42 29.99
N LEU A 15 -5.75 31.53 30.59
CA LEU A 15 -5.48 32.44 31.70
C LEU A 15 -5.16 33.85 31.23
N THR A 16 -4.39 33.96 30.14
CA THR A 16 -3.91 35.24 29.60
C THR A 16 -4.65 35.65 28.32
N VAL A 17 -5.03 34.68 27.49
CA VAL A 17 -5.75 34.89 26.24
C VAL A 17 -7.25 34.88 26.53
N LYS A 18 -7.97 35.92 26.11
CA LYS A 18 -9.43 36.04 26.32
C LYS A 18 -10.21 35.08 25.43
N CYS A 19 -10.23 33.81 25.80
CA CYS A 19 -11.00 32.76 25.14
C CYS A 19 -11.90 32.02 26.16
N PRO A 20 -13.07 31.51 25.76
CA PRO A 20 -13.91 30.72 26.63
C PRO A 20 -13.26 29.36 26.93
N SER A 21 -13.47 28.84 28.14
CA SER A 21 -12.97 27.52 28.52
C SER A 21 -13.59 26.41 27.66
N LEU A 22 -12.79 25.39 27.33
CA LEU A 22 -13.17 24.21 26.55
C LEU A 22 -13.02 22.94 27.40
N PRO A 23 -13.92 22.68 28.36
CA PRO A 23 -13.75 21.57 29.32
C PRO A 23 -13.73 20.18 28.67
N LEU A 24 -14.28 20.05 27.45
CA LEU A 24 -14.31 18.78 26.71
C LEU A 24 -12.94 18.38 26.12
N CYS A 25 -12.00 19.32 25.94
CA CYS A 25 -10.65 19.01 25.45
C CYS A 25 -9.90 18.04 26.39
N LYS A 26 -10.28 17.99 27.67
CA LYS A 26 -9.75 16.97 28.60
C LYS A 26 -10.25 15.56 28.25
N ASN A 27 -11.52 15.43 27.87
CA ASN A 27 -12.08 14.14 27.46
C ASN A 27 -11.44 13.64 26.16
N ASP A 28 -11.14 14.57 25.26
CA ASP A 28 -10.42 14.28 24.01
C ASP A 28 -9.07 13.60 24.26
N LEU A 29 -8.30 14.06 25.24
CA LEU A 29 -7.00 13.46 25.60
C LEU A 29 -7.13 11.99 26.00
N PHE A 30 -8.10 11.69 26.87
CA PHE A 30 -8.31 10.32 27.35
C PHE A 30 -8.88 9.42 26.24
N ALA A 31 -9.77 9.95 25.40
CA ALA A 31 -10.30 9.24 24.24
C ALA A 31 -9.19 8.91 23.23
N MET A 32 -8.34 9.89 22.90
CA MET A 32 -7.21 9.71 21.99
C MET A 32 -6.18 8.72 22.55
N ARG A 33 -5.87 8.80 23.85
CA ARG A 33 -5.00 7.82 24.52
C ARG A 33 -5.55 6.41 24.41
N ALA A 34 -6.85 6.23 24.68
CA ALA A 34 -7.50 4.93 24.55
C ALA A 34 -7.48 4.42 23.11
N ALA A 35 -7.74 5.30 22.13
CA ALA A 35 -7.73 4.95 20.71
C ALA A 35 -6.34 4.57 20.19
N LEU A 36 -5.27 5.24 20.64
CA LEU A 36 -3.89 4.86 20.30
C LEU A 36 -3.52 3.48 20.87
N ILE A 37 -3.88 3.22 22.13
CA ILE A 37 -3.61 1.93 22.78
C ILE A 37 -4.41 0.80 22.11
N GLN A 38 -5.73 0.96 21.97
CA GLN A 38 -6.62 -0.09 21.49
C GLN A 38 -6.61 -0.25 19.97
N GLY A 39 -6.41 0.86 19.25
CA GLY A 39 -6.54 0.93 17.81
C GLY A 39 -5.24 0.74 17.05
N LEU A 40 -4.11 1.19 17.61
CA LEU A 40 -2.77 1.14 17.02
C LEU A 40 -1.75 0.36 17.86
N ASN A 41 -2.19 -0.32 18.93
CA ASN A 41 -1.32 -1.12 19.81
C ASN A 41 -0.12 -0.33 20.39
N VAL A 42 -0.31 0.97 20.65
CA VAL A 42 0.74 1.82 21.25
C VAL A 42 0.92 1.45 22.72
N ASN A 43 2.17 1.24 23.15
CA ASN A 43 2.47 1.05 24.57
C ASN A 43 2.06 2.31 25.36
N ALA A 44 1.25 2.13 26.39
CA ALA A 44 0.76 3.19 27.26
C ALA A 44 1.88 4.04 27.88
N ASP A 45 3.06 3.46 28.13
CA ASP A 45 4.23 4.16 28.70
C ASP A 45 4.87 5.12 27.69
N ASN A 46 4.60 4.95 26.40
CA ASN A 46 5.09 5.83 25.34
C ASN A 46 4.11 6.98 25.03
N ILE A 47 3.02 7.13 25.80
CA ILE A 47 2.03 8.17 25.60
C ILE A 47 2.10 9.17 26.77
N LEU A 48 2.52 10.39 26.49
CA LEU A 48 2.55 11.50 27.44
C LEU A 48 1.31 12.38 27.27
N LEU A 49 0.61 12.65 28.38
CA LEU A 49 -0.50 13.60 28.43
C LEU A 49 0.00 14.96 28.93
N CYS A 50 -0.32 16.03 28.21
CA CYS A 50 -0.05 17.41 28.57
C CYS A 50 -1.39 18.17 28.64
N GLY A 51 -1.76 18.66 29.83
CA GLY A 51 -3.06 19.30 30.04
C GLY A 51 -4.09 18.49 30.82
N GLU A 52 -3.67 17.49 31.62
CA GLU A 52 -4.59 16.76 32.52
C GLU A 52 -5.29 17.69 33.54
N THR A 53 -4.64 18.80 33.90
CA THR A 53 -5.18 19.87 34.74
C THR A 53 -6.06 20.85 33.97
N GLY A 54 -6.09 20.76 32.63
CA GLY A 54 -6.75 21.70 31.72
C GLY A 54 -5.92 22.93 31.37
N ILE A 55 -4.78 23.14 32.02
CA ILE A 55 -3.86 24.26 31.76
C ILE A 55 -2.62 23.70 31.05
N VAL A 56 -2.21 24.34 29.96
CA VAL A 56 -0.96 24.03 29.25
C VAL A 56 -0.24 25.33 28.95
N THR A 57 0.95 25.50 29.52
CA THR A 57 1.82 26.65 29.22
C THR A 57 2.80 26.35 28.10
N LYS A 58 3.36 27.37 27.46
CA LYS A 58 4.41 27.17 26.44
C LYS A 58 5.62 26.41 27.00
N SER A 59 6.00 26.70 28.24
CA SER A 59 7.12 26.04 28.90
C SER A 59 6.83 24.56 29.16
N GLU A 60 5.60 24.24 29.55
CA GLU A 60 5.15 22.86 29.78
C GLU A 60 5.06 22.05 28.49
N LEU A 61 4.57 22.65 27.40
CA LEU A 61 4.57 22.02 26.08
C LEU A 61 5.99 21.64 25.64
N ILE A 62 6.93 22.58 25.71
CA ILE A 62 8.33 22.35 25.33
C ILE A 62 8.95 21.26 26.21
N ALA A 63 8.74 21.31 27.53
CA ALA A 63 9.22 20.28 28.45
C ALA A 63 8.63 18.90 28.13
N SER A 64 7.36 18.83 27.74
CA SER A 64 6.68 17.59 27.37
C SER A 64 7.23 17.01 26.07
N ILE A 65 7.51 17.84 25.06
CA ILE A 65 8.18 17.43 23.81
C ILE A 65 9.55 16.82 24.12
N HIS A 66 10.36 17.47 24.96
CA HIS A 66 11.67 16.90 25.34
C HIS A 66 11.53 15.60 26.13
N THR A 67 10.51 15.50 26.99
CA THR A 67 10.28 14.31 27.83
C THR A 67 9.87 13.10 27.00
N VAL A 68 8.90 13.25 26.09
CA VAL A 68 8.40 12.14 25.26
C VAL A 68 9.45 11.67 24.24
N LEU A 69 10.29 12.58 23.75
CA LEU A 69 11.38 12.29 22.81
C LEU A 69 12.64 11.78 23.51
N ASN A 70 12.66 11.70 24.84
CA ASN A 70 13.82 11.18 25.56
C ASN A 70 14.06 9.70 25.18
N GLY A 71 15.25 9.44 24.62
CA GLY A 71 15.62 8.12 24.09
C GLY A 71 14.94 7.75 22.77
N ALA A 72 14.34 8.71 22.05
CA ALA A 72 13.82 8.47 20.71
C ALA A 72 14.94 8.18 19.71
N THR A 73 14.64 7.35 18.71
CA THR A 73 15.57 6.93 17.65
C THR A 73 15.05 7.28 16.27
N GLU A 74 15.92 7.26 15.26
CA GLU A 74 15.56 7.49 13.85
C GLU A 74 14.63 6.43 13.24
N GLU A 75 14.33 5.36 13.98
CA GLU A 75 13.35 4.34 13.58
C GLU A 75 11.98 4.55 14.24
N ASP A 76 11.88 5.40 15.27
CA ASP A 76 10.62 5.66 15.98
C ASP A 76 9.63 6.50 15.13
N THR A 77 8.35 6.40 15.49
CA THR A 77 7.27 7.27 15.00
C THR A 77 6.89 8.25 16.09
N PHE A 78 6.94 9.56 15.81
CA PHE A 78 6.43 10.58 16.72
C PHE A 78 5.00 10.99 16.37
N VAL A 79 4.08 10.89 17.33
CA VAL A 79 2.69 11.36 17.19
C VAL A 79 2.48 12.57 18.07
N PHE A 80 2.05 13.68 17.50
CA PHE A 80 1.66 14.88 18.23
C PHE A 80 0.16 15.14 18.01
N TYR A 81 -0.60 15.24 19.09
CA TYR A 81 -2.01 15.56 19.04
C TYR A 81 -2.30 16.85 19.82
N PHE A 82 -3.10 17.74 19.25
CA PHE A 82 -3.54 18.97 19.89
C PHE A 82 -5.07 19.10 19.85
N SER A 83 -5.69 19.38 20.99
CA SER A 83 -7.09 19.80 21.11
C SER A 83 -7.19 21.10 21.91
N GLY A 84 -7.83 22.11 21.33
CA GLY A 84 -8.00 23.42 21.95
C GLY A 84 -8.44 24.50 20.98
N HIS A 85 -8.36 25.76 21.42
CA HIS A 85 -8.63 26.90 20.54
C HIS A 85 -7.54 27.04 19.47
N GLY A 86 -7.98 27.44 18.29
CA GLY A 86 -7.12 27.83 17.18
C GLY A 86 -7.62 29.13 16.55
N GLY A 87 -6.69 29.92 16.03
CA GLY A 87 -6.94 31.12 15.24
C GLY A 87 -6.29 31.02 13.88
N LYS A 88 -6.35 32.10 13.09
CA LYS A 88 -5.67 32.13 11.78
C LYS A 88 -4.17 31.93 11.97
N ASN A 89 -3.67 30.77 11.54
CA ASN A 89 -2.28 30.33 11.63
C ASN A 89 -1.72 30.27 13.06
N CYS A 90 -2.57 30.07 14.07
CA CYS A 90 -2.08 29.91 15.44
C CYS A 90 -2.89 28.93 16.27
N LEU A 91 -2.21 28.31 17.24
CA LEU A 91 -2.82 27.53 18.31
C LEU A 91 -2.75 28.33 19.61
N VAL A 92 -3.76 28.18 20.47
CA VAL A 92 -3.86 28.92 21.72
C VAL A 92 -3.48 28.02 22.89
N LEU A 93 -2.47 28.42 23.65
CA LEU A 93 -2.12 27.82 24.94
C LEU A 93 -2.74 28.63 26.08
N SER A 94 -2.65 28.12 27.32
CA SER A 94 -3.20 28.80 28.48
C SER A 94 -2.54 30.15 28.78
N ASP A 95 -1.28 30.31 28.41
CA ASP A 95 -0.47 31.51 28.69
C ASP A 95 -0.07 32.30 27.45
N SER A 96 -0.21 31.74 26.25
CA SER A 96 0.42 32.28 25.04
C SER A 96 -0.25 31.79 23.74
N LEU A 97 0.17 32.38 22.63
CA LEU A 97 -0.17 31.92 21.27
C LEU A 97 1.07 31.26 20.66
N ILE A 98 0.84 30.19 19.90
CA ILE A 98 1.87 29.50 19.12
C ILE A 98 1.53 29.67 17.64
N ASP A 99 2.50 30.10 16.85
CA ASP A 99 2.37 30.10 15.39
C ASP A 99 2.33 28.64 14.88
N LEU A 100 1.34 28.36 14.04
CA LEU A 100 1.09 27.01 13.55
C LEU A 100 2.22 26.50 12.63
N GLN A 101 2.76 27.38 11.79
CA GLN A 101 3.84 27.00 10.88
C GLN A 101 5.13 26.78 11.66
N ASP A 102 5.47 27.66 12.61
CA ASP A 102 6.65 27.49 13.48
C ASP A 102 6.60 26.15 14.25
N LEU A 103 5.42 25.74 14.73
CA LEU A 103 5.24 24.45 15.41
C LEU A 103 5.47 23.29 14.45
N ILE A 104 4.87 23.33 13.26
CA ILE A 104 5.02 22.29 12.24
C ILE A 104 6.49 22.15 11.84
N ASP A 105 7.15 23.26 11.52
CA ASP A 105 8.56 23.30 11.14
C ASP A 105 9.44 22.74 12.28
N THR A 106 9.12 23.06 13.53
CA THR A 106 9.84 22.53 14.70
C THR A 106 9.69 21.01 14.83
N ILE A 107 8.48 20.48 14.66
CA ILE A 107 8.23 19.04 14.75
C ILE A 107 8.86 18.31 13.54
N GLU A 108 8.86 18.92 12.37
CA GLU A 108 9.49 18.37 11.16
C GLU A 108 10.99 18.12 11.35
N GLN A 109 11.69 18.93 12.15
CA GLN A 109 13.12 18.74 12.47
C GLN A 109 13.43 17.60 13.44
N ILE A 110 12.42 16.97 14.07
CA ILE A 110 12.64 15.87 15.03
C ILE A 110 13.25 14.65 14.31
N GLN A 111 14.34 14.13 14.86
CA GLN A 111 15.09 12.98 14.31
C GLN A 111 14.39 11.64 14.64
N THR A 112 13.29 11.40 13.94
CA THR A 112 12.47 10.18 13.98
C THR A 112 12.14 9.77 12.56
N ARG A 113 11.80 8.49 12.33
CA ARG A 113 11.51 7.95 10.99
C ARG A 113 10.42 8.76 10.32
N ASN A 114 9.32 8.94 11.03
CA ASN A 114 8.18 9.71 10.59
C ASN A 114 7.51 10.42 11.77
N LYS A 115 6.81 11.51 11.45
CA LYS A 115 6.01 12.26 12.43
C LYS A 115 4.61 12.47 11.91
N ILE A 116 3.64 12.38 12.83
CA ILE A 116 2.23 12.49 12.54
C ILE A 116 1.64 13.52 13.50
N VAL A 117 1.16 14.63 12.95
CA VAL A 117 0.51 15.70 13.69
C VAL A 117 -0.99 15.63 13.47
N ILE A 118 -1.77 15.64 14.55
CA ILE A 118 -3.23 15.62 14.52
C ILE A 118 -3.72 16.88 15.24
N LEU A 119 -4.41 17.76 14.52
CA LEU A 119 -4.86 19.07 15.02
C LEU A 119 -6.39 19.11 15.07
N ASP A 120 -6.95 19.23 16.27
CA ASP A 120 -8.36 19.54 16.51
C ASP A 120 -8.49 20.98 17.04
N SER A 121 -8.60 21.92 16.11
CA SER A 121 -8.77 23.34 16.42
C SER A 121 -9.43 24.09 15.25
N CYS A 122 -10.08 25.22 15.53
CA CYS A 122 -10.55 26.10 14.47
C CYS A 122 -9.38 26.58 13.59
N HIS A 123 -9.64 26.79 12.29
CA HIS A 123 -8.66 27.32 11.33
C HIS A 123 -7.36 26.48 11.17
N SER A 124 -7.38 25.21 11.57
CA SER A 124 -6.19 24.32 11.61
C SER A 124 -5.56 23.99 10.25
N GLY A 125 -6.24 24.27 9.13
CA GLY A 125 -5.77 23.91 7.79
C GLY A 125 -4.77 24.87 7.14
N GLY A 126 -4.40 25.96 7.82
CA GLY A 126 -3.62 27.09 7.30
C GLY A 126 -2.10 26.89 7.27
N PHE A 127 -1.62 25.68 6.99
CA PHE A 127 -0.19 25.33 7.02
C PHE A 127 0.32 24.81 5.67
N ALA A 128 1.61 24.95 5.44
CA ALA A 128 2.31 24.32 4.32
C ALA A 128 3.25 23.23 4.85
N LEU A 129 3.48 22.19 4.04
CA LEU A 129 4.57 21.24 4.25
C LEU A 129 5.67 21.52 3.23
N ALA A 130 6.92 21.49 3.69
CA ALA A 130 8.07 21.58 2.83
C ALA A 130 8.15 20.35 1.91
N GLY A 131 8.64 20.57 0.69
CA GLY A 131 9.08 19.51 -0.22
C GLY A 131 8.00 18.58 -0.79
N VAL A 132 8.40 17.85 -1.82
CA VAL A 132 7.82 16.55 -2.20
C VAL A 132 8.79 15.52 -1.63
N PRO A 133 8.35 14.34 -1.19
CA PRO A 133 9.28 13.24 -0.92
C PRO A 133 10.16 13.00 -2.15
N GLU A 134 11.46 13.28 -2.07
CA GLU A 134 12.42 12.95 -3.13
C GLU A 134 13.11 11.65 -2.73
N ILE A 135 13.12 10.69 -3.65
CA ILE A 135 13.94 9.49 -3.52
C ILE A 135 15.30 9.79 -4.12
N ASP A 136 16.36 9.75 -3.30
CA ASP A 136 17.72 9.88 -3.81
C ASP A 136 18.04 8.64 -4.63
N ILE A 137 18.59 8.83 -5.84
CA ILE A 137 19.00 7.75 -6.75
C ILE A 137 20.09 6.90 -6.12
N ASP A 138 20.89 7.49 -5.22
CA ASP A 138 21.97 6.82 -4.50
C ASP A 138 21.53 6.20 -3.16
N GLU A 139 20.30 6.46 -2.69
CA GLU A 139 19.73 5.84 -1.48
C GLU A 139 18.74 4.73 -1.81
N THR A 140 18.71 3.68 -0.99
CA THR A 140 17.74 2.58 -1.14
C THR A 140 16.30 3.07 -0.83
N VAL A 141 15.30 2.42 -1.44
CA VAL A 141 13.86 2.64 -1.17
C VAL A 141 13.53 2.59 0.34
N GLU A 142 14.32 1.90 1.17
CA GLU A 142 14.17 1.88 2.62
C GLU A 142 14.32 3.25 3.31
N HIS A 143 15.20 4.11 2.81
CA HIS A 143 15.41 5.45 3.34
C HIS A 143 14.27 6.40 2.94
N PHE A 144 13.54 6.07 1.88
CA PHE A 144 12.40 6.83 1.40
C PHE A 144 11.07 6.37 2.03
N ALA A 145 10.77 5.07 1.96
CA ALA A 145 9.47 4.52 2.29
C ALA A 145 9.11 4.65 3.78
N GLY A 146 7.96 5.27 4.04
CA GLY A 146 7.47 5.51 5.39
C GLY A 146 8.29 6.53 6.18
N ARG A 147 9.18 7.31 5.54
CA ARG A 147 9.87 8.45 6.15
C ARG A 147 9.21 9.76 5.75
N GLY A 148 9.13 10.72 6.67
CA GLY A 148 8.62 12.07 6.41
C GLY A 148 7.66 12.61 7.47
N PHE A 149 6.79 13.52 7.06
CA PHE A 149 5.92 14.26 7.96
C PHE A 149 4.48 14.32 7.45
N ALA A 150 3.50 14.03 8.31
CA ALA A 150 2.08 14.10 7.96
C ALA A 150 1.30 14.93 8.97
N VAL A 151 0.34 15.72 8.47
CA VAL A 151 -0.57 16.52 9.27
C VAL A 151 -2.00 16.22 8.89
N LEU A 152 -2.80 15.82 9.89
CA LEU A 152 -4.23 15.66 9.82
C LEU A 152 -4.86 16.80 10.63
N ALA A 153 -5.71 17.61 10.00
CA ALA A 153 -6.31 18.77 10.64
C ALA A 153 -7.84 18.74 10.55
N SER A 154 -8.51 19.22 11.60
CA SER A 154 -9.97 19.11 11.75
C SER A 154 -10.76 19.85 10.68
N CYS A 155 -10.26 21.00 10.22
CA CYS A 155 -10.98 21.83 9.27
C CYS A 155 -10.06 22.70 8.40
N GLY A 156 -10.62 23.26 7.33
CA GLY A 156 -9.96 24.23 6.47
C GLY A 156 -9.69 25.60 7.14
N VAL A 157 -8.95 26.47 6.43
CA VAL A 157 -8.43 27.76 6.95
C VAL A 157 -9.51 28.74 7.41
N GLU A 158 -10.71 28.70 6.83
CA GLU A 158 -11.82 29.63 7.16
C GLU A 158 -12.97 28.91 7.89
N GLN A 159 -12.72 27.71 8.42
CA GLN A 159 -13.72 26.87 9.08
C GLN A 159 -13.52 26.80 10.59
N PHE A 160 -14.62 26.53 11.30
CA PHE A 160 -14.63 26.28 12.73
C PHE A 160 -14.63 24.78 13.02
N SER A 161 -14.01 24.39 14.14
CA SER A 161 -14.12 23.04 14.69
C SER A 161 -15.21 23.00 15.77
N GLY A 162 -15.99 21.91 15.82
CA GLY A 162 -17.14 21.76 16.71
C GLY A 162 -17.07 20.51 17.59
N PHE A 163 -18.06 20.37 18.48
CA PHE A 163 -18.17 19.24 19.41
C PHE A 163 -19.18 18.19 18.95
N ASN A 164 -18.96 16.96 19.42
CA ASN A 164 -19.94 15.88 19.42
C ASN A 164 -20.57 15.81 20.82
N ASP A 165 -21.67 16.54 21.01
CA ASP A 165 -22.33 16.70 22.30
C ASP A 165 -22.76 15.35 22.92
N ASP A 166 -23.17 14.39 22.09
CA ASP A 166 -23.61 13.06 22.53
C ASP A 166 -22.47 12.25 23.15
N ARG A 167 -21.24 12.41 22.63
CA ARG A 167 -20.05 11.70 23.11
C ARG A 167 -19.22 12.50 24.13
N GLY A 168 -19.50 13.79 24.29
CA GLY A 168 -18.76 14.67 25.18
C GLY A 168 -17.29 14.86 24.79
N ILE A 169 -16.98 14.80 23.49
CA ILE A 169 -15.64 15.01 22.90
C ILE A 169 -15.77 15.87 21.63
N SER A 170 -14.66 16.39 21.13
CA SER A 170 -14.62 17.13 19.87
C SER A 170 -15.03 16.26 18.69
N LEU A 171 -15.73 16.85 17.71
CA LEU A 171 -16.31 16.11 16.59
C LEU A 171 -15.23 15.44 15.75
N TYR A 172 -14.17 16.17 15.43
CA TYR A 172 -13.04 15.63 14.67
C TYR A 172 -12.29 14.54 15.46
N THR A 173 -12.00 14.78 16.74
CA THR A 173 -11.43 13.76 17.63
C THR A 173 -12.25 12.47 17.65
N SER A 174 -13.59 12.56 17.59
CA SER A 174 -14.44 11.37 17.49
C SER A 174 -14.23 10.58 16.19
N PHE A 175 -14.02 11.26 15.06
CA PHE A 175 -13.70 10.61 13.78
C PHE A 175 -12.34 9.92 13.80
N VAL A 176 -11.34 10.59 14.38
CA VAL A 176 -10.00 10.02 14.52
C VAL A 176 -10.06 8.78 15.41
N CYS A 177 -10.70 8.87 16.59
CA CYS A 177 -10.86 7.72 17.47
C CYS A 177 -11.58 6.55 16.80
N ASP A 178 -12.67 6.82 16.07
CA ASP A 178 -13.43 5.79 15.33
C ASP A 178 -12.58 5.16 14.22
N ALA A 179 -11.76 5.95 13.52
CA ALA A 179 -10.87 5.43 12.47
C ALA A 179 -9.75 4.58 13.08
N LEU A 180 -9.09 5.06 14.14
CA LEU A 180 -8.04 4.33 14.84
C LEU A 180 -8.56 3.01 15.42
N THR A 181 -9.76 2.97 15.97
CA THR A 181 -10.31 1.76 16.62
C THR A 181 -11.06 0.83 15.66
N SER A 182 -11.31 1.24 14.42
CA SER A 182 -12.03 0.43 13.44
C SER A 182 -11.24 -0.82 13.02
N HIS A 183 -11.79 -2.00 13.31
CA HIS A 183 -11.22 -3.29 12.93
C HIS A 183 -11.28 -3.54 11.41
N PHE A 184 -12.23 -2.92 10.70
CA PHE A 184 -12.39 -3.12 9.25
C PHE A 184 -11.23 -2.52 8.43
N LEU A 185 -10.41 -1.67 9.03
CA LEU A 185 -9.22 -1.10 8.40
C LEU A 185 -8.01 -2.02 8.51
N ILE A 186 -8.06 -3.09 9.32
CA ILE A 186 -6.95 -4.02 9.49
C ILE A 186 -6.79 -4.87 8.23
N ARG A 187 -5.56 -4.89 7.69
CA ARG A 187 -5.14 -5.73 6.57
C ARG A 187 -3.82 -6.39 6.94
N GLN A 188 -3.79 -7.73 6.94
CA GLN A 188 -2.57 -8.49 7.26
C GLN A 188 -1.92 -8.05 8.59
N GLY A 189 -2.73 -7.85 9.63
CA GLY A 189 -2.27 -7.41 10.95
C GLY A 189 -1.89 -5.93 11.07
N LYS A 190 -2.04 -5.15 9.99
CA LYS A 190 -1.60 -3.75 9.92
C LYS A 190 -2.73 -2.78 9.59
N LYS A 191 -2.57 -1.51 9.96
CA LYS A 191 -3.34 -0.36 9.44
C LYS A 191 -2.40 0.62 8.77
N SER A 192 -2.82 1.26 7.68
CA SER A 192 -2.04 2.35 7.06
C SER A 192 -2.57 3.72 7.46
N LEU A 193 -1.69 4.72 7.53
CA LEU A 193 -2.09 6.12 7.77
C LEU A 193 -3.06 6.61 6.68
N GLU A 194 -2.86 6.20 5.43
CA GLU A 194 -3.73 6.56 4.31
C GLU A 194 -5.16 6.01 4.48
N THR A 195 -5.30 4.75 4.91
CA THR A 195 -6.63 4.15 5.16
C THR A 195 -7.33 4.74 6.39
N ILE A 196 -6.56 5.09 7.43
CA ILE A 196 -7.07 5.85 8.59
C ILE A 196 -7.59 7.21 8.13
N ASN A 197 -6.81 7.94 7.34
CA ASN A 197 -7.21 9.24 6.80
C ASN A 197 -8.46 9.13 5.91
N GLU A 198 -8.53 8.14 5.03
CA GLU A 198 -9.71 7.94 4.19
C GLU A 198 -10.98 7.70 5.04
N ALA A 199 -10.88 6.92 6.12
CA ALA A 199 -11.99 6.71 7.03
C ALA A 199 -12.43 8.02 7.72
N ILE A 200 -11.47 8.83 8.19
CA ILE A 200 -11.75 10.15 8.78
C ILE A 200 -12.53 11.04 7.80
N PHE A 201 -12.08 11.13 6.54
CA PHE A 201 -12.77 11.90 5.51
C PHE A 201 -14.19 11.40 5.25
N ARG A 202 -14.39 10.06 5.22
CA ARG A 202 -15.74 9.48 5.07
C ARG A 202 -16.65 9.78 6.26
N PHE A 203 -16.13 9.72 7.49
CA PHE A 203 -16.92 10.05 8.68
C PHE A 203 -17.33 11.53 8.70
N ALA A 204 -16.41 12.43 8.33
CA ALA A 204 -16.71 13.85 8.18
C ALA A 204 -17.77 14.10 7.10
N GLU A 205 -17.67 13.46 5.93
CA GLU A 205 -18.66 13.57 4.85
C GLU A 205 -20.06 13.13 5.31
N VAL A 206 -20.16 11.97 5.97
CA VAL A 206 -21.43 11.46 6.52
C VAL A 206 -22.00 12.39 7.58
N SER A 207 -21.15 12.96 8.43
CA SER A 207 -21.56 13.93 9.46
C SER A 207 -22.09 15.22 8.83
N ASN A 208 -21.38 15.77 7.85
CA ASN A 208 -21.75 16.99 7.13
C ASN A 208 -23.08 16.84 6.37
N GLN A 209 -23.40 15.64 5.88
CA GLN A 209 -24.68 15.36 5.23
C GLN A 209 -25.85 15.28 6.22
N LYS A 210 -25.59 14.83 7.47
CA LYS A 210 -26.62 14.66 8.50
C LYS A 210 -26.92 15.94 9.28
N SER A 211 -25.91 16.78 9.50
CA SER A 211 -26.01 17.98 10.34
C SER A 211 -25.87 19.26 9.51
N GLY A 212 -26.79 20.22 9.71
CA GLY A 212 -26.65 21.58 9.20
C GLY A 212 -25.75 22.49 10.04
N ARG A 213 -25.15 21.96 11.12
CA ARG A 213 -24.22 22.64 12.04
C ARG A 213 -22.88 21.91 12.09
N ASN A 214 -21.81 22.61 12.46
CA ASN A 214 -20.46 22.07 12.62
C ASN A 214 -19.93 21.40 11.34
N PHE A 215 -20.19 22.02 10.17
CA PHE A 215 -19.59 21.59 8.91
C PHE A 215 -18.06 21.67 9.02
N GLN A 216 -17.39 20.53 8.84
CA GLN A 216 -15.93 20.42 8.91
C GLN A 216 -15.42 19.68 7.68
N GLN A 217 -14.49 20.29 6.95
CA GLN A 217 -13.74 19.63 5.89
C GLN A 217 -12.33 19.33 6.42
N PRO A 218 -12.02 18.08 6.80
CA PRO A 218 -10.68 17.71 7.21
C PRO A 218 -9.65 18.03 6.12
N ILE A 219 -8.43 18.31 6.56
CA ILE A 219 -7.27 18.55 5.70
C ILE A 219 -6.22 17.48 6.01
N PHE A 220 -5.68 16.86 4.96
CA PHE A 220 -4.56 15.94 5.07
C PHE A 220 -3.45 16.35 4.13
N ARG A 221 -2.26 16.57 4.68
CA ARG A 221 -1.04 16.79 3.90
C ARG A 221 0.03 15.85 4.43
N SER A 222 0.81 15.28 3.51
CA SER A 222 1.86 14.34 3.84
C SER A 222 3.04 14.53 2.91
N SER A 223 4.23 14.60 3.48
CA SER A 223 5.55 14.43 2.84
C SER A 223 6.17 13.08 3.21
N ILE A 224 5.35 12.10 3.61
CA ILE A 224 5.80 10.72 3.82
C ILE A 224 5.89 10.01 2.47
N GLY A 225 7.04 9.40 2.16
CA GLY A 225 7.18 8.53 0.99
C GLY A 225 6.28 7.30 1.12
N GLY A 226 5.27 7.16 0.25
CA GLY A 226 4.18 6.20 0.45
C GLY A 226 3.35 6.50 1.71
N THR A 227 3.35 5.58 2.69
CA THR A 227 2.53 5.67 3.90
C THR A 227 3.21 5.05 5.11
N VAL A 228 2.63 5.27 6.31
CA VAL A 228 3.05 4.58 7.54
C VAL A 228 2.13 3.39 7.76
N PHE A 229 2.71 2.20 7.94
CA PHE A 229 1.99 1.02 8.39
C PHE A 229 2.22 0.81 9.89
N PHE A 230 1.13 0.63 10.64
CA PHE A 230 1.12 0.32 12.06
C PHE A 230 0.80 -1.15 12.26
N ASP A 231 1.67 -1.88 12.95
CA ASP A 231 1.41 -3.26 13.38
C ASP A 231 0.42 -3.24 14.56
N VAL A 232 -0.79 -3.76 14.35
CA VAL A 232 -1.88 -3.68 15.32
C VAL A 232 -2.28 -5.03 15.90
N GLU A 233 -2.08 -6.11 15.14
CA GLU A 233 -2.31 -7.48 15.59
C GLU A 233 -1.35 -8.46 14.90
N GLU A 234 -1.15 -9.62 15.51
CA GLU A 234 -0.33 -10.67 14.92
C GLU A 234 -1.01 -11.23 13.67
N TYR A 235 -0.25 -11.32 12.57
CA TYR A 235 -0.72 -11.91 11.33
C TYR A 235 0.25 -13.00 10.87
N ASN A 236 -0.28 -14.22 10.81
CA ASN A 236 0.43 -15.38 10.31
C ASN A 236 -0.09 -15.69 8.90
N PRO A 237 0.68 -15.37 7.83
CA PRO A 237 0.24 -15.63 6.47
C PRO A 237 0.10 -17.14 6.23
N TYR A 238 -0.88 -17.50 5.39
CA TYR A 238 -1.04 -18.89 4.98
C TYR A 238 0.15 -19.35 4.13
N GLU A 239 0.82 -20.42 4.54
CA GLU A 239 1.96 -20.99 3.82
C GLU A 239 1.49 -22.03 2.80
N VAL A 240 1.69 -21.72 1.52
CA VAL A 240 1.41 -22.67 0.43
C VAL A 240 2.48 -23.76 0.42
N ALA A 241 2.05 -25.02 0.41
CA ALA A 241 2.95 -26.17 0.34
C ALA A 241 3.81 -26.12 -0.93
N ARG A 242 5.14 -26.18 -0.76
CA ARG A 242 6.11 -26.20 -1.86
C ARG A 242 6.46 -27.62 -2.21
N ILE A 243 6.24 -27.98 -3.47
CA ILE A 243 6.53 -29.32 -3.99
C ILE A 243 7.61 -29.23 -5.05
N TYR A 244 8.69 -29.97 -4.83
CA TYR A 244 9.79 -30.15 -5.78
C TYR A 244 10.15 -31.63 -5.83
N GLU A 245 10.28 -32.19 -7.02
CA GLU A 245 10.63 -33.59 -7.18
C GLU A 245 11.45 -33.86 -8.44
N GLU A 246 12.51 -34.66 -8.29
CA GLU A 246 13.36 -35.09 -9.39
C GLU A 246 13.15 -36.56 -9.75
N THR A 247 13.10 -36.84 -11.04
CA THR A 247 13.16 -38.19 -11.61
C THR A 247 14.25 -38.27 -12.67
N ASP A 248 14.52 -39.46 -13.21
CA ASP A 248 15.48 -39.63 -14.32
C ASP A 248 15.01 -38.99 -15.64
N LYS A 249 13.71 -38.69 -15.79
CA LYS A 249 13.11 -38.20 -17.04
C LYS A 249 12.72 -36.73 -17.01
N TYR A 250 12.22 -36.27 -15.86
CA TYR A 250 11.68 -34.93 -15.66
C TYR A 250 11.84 -34.49 -14.20
N ILE A 251 11.62 -33.20 -13.96
CA ILE A 251 11.57 -32.58 -12.64
C ILE A 251 10.22 -31.89 -12.51
N ILE A 252 9.48 -32.18 -11.43
CA ILE A 252 8.37 -31.33 -10.97
C ILE A 252 9.03 -30.15 -10.26
N TYR A 253 9.11 -29.02 -10.95
CA TYR A 253 9.76 -27.82 -10.44
C TYR A 253 8.89 -27.11 -9.40
N ALA A 254 7.58 -27.01 -9.67
CA ALA A 254 6.60 -26.47 -8.74
C ALA A 254 5.20 -27.03 -9.02
N VAL A 255 4.39 -27.09 -7.97
CA VAL A 255 2.94 -27.33 -8.06
C VAL A 255 2.24 -26.12 -7.45
N GLU A 256 1.47 -25.40 -8.27
CA GLU A 256 0.80 -24.15 -7.92
C GLU A 256 -0.72 -24.35 -7.87
N PRO A 257 -1.39 -23.95 -6.77
CA PRO A 257 -2.83 -24.01 -6.66
C PRO A 257 -3.48 -22.85 -7.43
N VAL A 258 -4.40 -23.18 -8.35
CA VAL A 258 -5.19 -22.19 -9.12
C VAL A 258 -6.69 -22.48 -8.98
N HIS A 259 -7.09 -22.79 -7.74
CA HIS A 259 -8.42 -23.28 -7.41
C HIS A 259 -9.48 -22.21 -7.66
N HIS A 260 -10.66 -22.66 -8.08
CA HIS A 260 -11.87 -21.83 -8.10
C HIS A 260 -12.94 -22.46 -7.21
N ALA A 261 -14.01 -21.71 -6.90
CA ALA A 261 -15.05 -22.16 -5.96
C ALA A 261 -15.64 -23.55 -6.29
N GLY A 262 -15.78 -23.91 -7.56
CA GLY A 262 -16.40 -25.18 -7.98
C GLY A 262 -15.44 -26.34 -8.31
N ALA A 263 -14.12 -26.18 -8.15
CA ALA A 263 -13.15 -27.19 -8.58
C ALA A 263 -11.76 -26.92 -8.02
N LYS A 264 -11.13 -28.01 -7.57
CA LYS A 264 -9.71 -28.10 -7.21
C LYS A 264 -8.89 -28.20 -8.49
N ARG A 265 -7.96 -27.25 -8.67
CA ARG A 265 -7.19 -27.08 -9.90
C ARG A 265 -5.71 -26.86 -9.60
N LEU A 266 -4.84 -27.63 -10.25
CA LEU A 266 -3.40 -27.56 -10.03
C LEU A 266 -2.67 -27.25 -11.34
N SER A 267 -1.71 -26.33 -11.26
CA SER A 267 -0.74 -26.03 -12.30
C SER A 267 0.59 -26.66 -11.91
N VAL A 268 1.21 -27.40 -12.81
CA VAL A 268 2.49 -28.08 -12.56
C VAL A 268 3.52 -27.53 -13.53
N LYS A 269 4.62 -26.98 -13.01
CA LYS A 269 5.78 -26.56 -13.78
C LYS A 269 6.75 -27.73 -13.89
N VAL A 270 7.09 -28.14 -15.11
CA VAL A 270 7.82 -29.38 -15.39
C VAL A 270 9.05 -29.10 -16.26
N ILE A 271 10.23 -29.51 -15.78
CA ILE A 271 11.47 -29.48 -16.56
C ILE A 271 11.72 -30.87 -17.13
N LEU A 272 11.83 -30.97 -18.45
CA LEU A 272 12.22 -32.20 -19.15
C LEU A 272 13.75 -32.30 -19.18
N ARG A 273 14.31 -33.42 -18.72
CA ARG A 273 15.77 -33.61 -18.70
C ARG A 273 16.36 -33.87 -20.08
N PHE A 274 15.53 -34.33 -21.02
CA PHE A 274 15.93 -34.65 -22.38
C PHE A 274 14.87 -34.17 -23.36
N GLN A 275 15.30 -33.85 -24.58
CA GLN A 275 14.37 -33.61 -25.69
C GLN A 275 13.41 -34.80 -25.81
N SER A 276 12.12 -34.49 -25.77
CA SER A 276 11.07 -35.49 -25.72
C SER A 276 10.10 -35.28 -26.88
N SER A 277 9.70 -36.38 -27.51
CA SER A 277 8.59 -36.39 -28.47
C SER A 277 7.26 -36.07 -27.77
N ILE A 278 6.26 -35.63 -28.55
CA ILE A 278 4.92 -35.35 -28.04
C ILE A 278 4.31 -36.59 -27.36
N GLU A 279 4.57 -37.79 -27.87
CA GLU A 279 4.12 -39.05 -27.28
C GLU A 279 4.79 -39.37 -25.94
N GLN A 280 6.04 -38.94 -25.73
CA GLN A 280 6.74 -39.06 -24.44
C GLN A 280 6.23 -38.02 -23.45
N ILE A 281 6.02 -36.78 -23.89
CA ILE A 281 5.42 -35.72 -23.07
C ILE A 281 4.03 -36.15 -22.58
N ALA A 282 3.22 -36.76 -23.45
CA ALA A 282 1.91 -37.30 -23.08
C ALA A 282 1.99 -38.41 -22.01
N GLU A 283 3.01 -39.26 -22.03
CA GLU A 283 3.22 -40.27 -20.99
C GLU A 283 3.63 -39.65 -19.66
N ILE A 284 4.58 -38.72 -19.69
CA ILE A 284 5.04 -37.98 -18.52
C ILE A 284 3.87 -37.21 -17.89
N ALA A 285 3.05 -36.52 -18.69
CA ALA A 285 1.88 -35.79 -18.22
C ALA A 285 0.87 -36.69 -17.49
N LYS A 286 0.64 -37.92 -17.97
CA LYS A 286 -0.23 -38.88 -17.27
C LYS A 286 0.36 -39.31 -15.93
N GLU A 287 1.66 -39.63 -15.92
CA GLU A 287 2.39 -40.01 -14.71
C GLU A 287 2.31 -38.91 -13.64
N ILE A 288 2.62 -37.66 -14.04
CA ILE A 288 2.53 -36.49 -13.16
C ILE A 288 1.10 -36.29 -12.68
N LYS A 289 0.10 -36.38 -13.57
CA LYS A 289 -1.30 -36.23 -13.19
C LYS A 289 -1.71 -37.25 -12.14
N ASP A 290 -1.40 -38.54 -12.33
CA ASP A 290 -1.77 -39.60 -11.41
C ASP A 290 -1.18 -39.38 -10.01
N LYS A 291 -0.02 -38.73 -9.95
CA LYS A 291 0.64 -38.33 -8.72
C LYS A 291 0.03 -37.07 -8.09
N VAL A 292 -0.01 -35.97 -8.83
CA VAL A 292 -0.35 -34.63 -8.35
C VAL A 292 -1.84 -34.47 -8.04
N CYS A 293 -2.70 -35.28 -8.64
CA CYS A 293 -4.15 -35.21 -8.44
C CYS A 293 -4.57 -35.28 -6.96
N TYR A 294 -3.77 -35.91 -6.10
CA TYR A 294 -4.05 -36.06 -4.67
C TYR A 294 -3.21 -35.16 -3.78
N TYR A 295 -2.43 -34.23 -4.34
CA TYR A 295 -1.65 -33.31 -3.54
C TYR A 295 -2.54 -32.30 -2.81
N GLU A 296 -2.14 -31.99 -1.58
CA GLU A 296 -2.79 -31.01 -0.71
C GLU A 296 -2.01 -29.70 -0.78
N VAL A 297 -2.15 -29.02 -1.91
CA VAL A 297 -1.58 -27.70 -2.17
C VAL A 297 -2.75 -26.75 -2.40
N HIS A 298 -2.86 -25.71 -1.57
CA HIS A 298 -3.99 -24.76 -1.57
C HIS A 298 -3.47 -23.34 -1.50
N GLN A 299 -4.19 -22.40 -2.13
CA GLN A 299 -3.75 -21.00 -2.25
C GLN A 299 -4.01 -20.15 -0.98
N ASN A 300 -4.93 -20.60 -0.12
CA ASN A 300 -5.29 -19.96 1.15
C ASN A 300 -6.17 -20.89 2.01
N GLU A 301 -6.43 -20.51 3.26
CA GLU A 301 -7.26 -21.25 4.21
C GLU A 301 -8.67 -21.57 3.68
N ILE A 302 -9.29 -20.63 2.96
CA ILE A 302 -10.64 -20.83 2.40
C ILE A 302 -10.62 -21.93 1.34
N ALA A 303 -9.62 -21.92 0.47
CA ALA A 303 -9.44 -22.94 -0.56
C ALA A 303 -9.12 -24.30 0.07
N GLU A 304 -8.28 -24.34 1.10
CA GLU A 304 -8.00 -25.56 1.86
C GLU A 304 -9.29 -26.11 2.47
N ALA A 305 -10.04 -25.30 3.22
CA ALA A 305 -11.28 -25.73 3.86
C ALA A 305 -12.31 -26.32 2.87
N HIS A 306 -12.37 -25.80 1.65
CA HIS A 306 -13.25 -26.34 0.60
C HIS A 306 -12.72 -27.59 -0.08
N HIS A 307 -11.43 -27.63 -0.43
CA HIS A 307 -10.88 -28.63 -1.36
C HIS A 307 -10.05 -29.71 -0.68
N LYS A 308 -9.80 -29.61 0.62
CA LYS A 308 -9.01 -30.59 1.38
C LYS A 308 -9.58 -31.99 1.28
N GLY A 309 -8.71 -32.96 1.00
CA GLY A 309 -9.07 -34.37 0.85
C GLY A 309 -9.82 -34.71 -0.44
N HIS A 310 -10.07 -33.74 -1.32
CA HIS A 310 -10.64 -33.98 -2.64
C HIS A 310 -9.53 -34.14 -3.69
N ALA A 311 -9.76 -35.00 -4.67
CA ALA A 311 -8.90 -35.10 -5.84
C ALA A 311 -9.02 -33.82 -6.70
N ALA A 312 -7.94 -33.44 -7.37
CA ALA A 312 -7.96 -32.35 -8.33
C ALA A 312 -8.90 -32.69 -9.49
N ASN A 313 -9.76 -31.75 -9.86
CA ASN A 313 -10.65 -31.88 -11.01
C ASN A 313 -9.93 -31.51 -12.31
N ILE A 314 -8.91 -30.65 -12.23
CA ILE A 314 -8.15 -30.14 -13.37
C ILE A 314 -6.67 -30.09 -13.02
N VAL A 315 -5.83 -30.60 -13.92
CA VAL A 315 -4.38 -30.53 -13.82
C VAL A 315 -3.82 -30.01 -15.14
N TRP A 316 -3.05 -28.94 -15.06
CA TRP A 316 -2.19 -28.47 -16.16
C TRP A 316 -0.75 -28.84 -15.88
N CYS A 317 -0.03 -29.31 -16.89
CA CYS A 317 1.42 -29.50 -16.82
C CYS A 317 2.06 -28.63 -17.90
N TYR A 318 2.88 -27.67 -17.49
CA TYR A 318 3.61 -26.75 -18.34
C TYR A 318 5.06 -27.24 -18.47
N PHE A 319 5.50 -27.52 -19.68
CA PHE A 319 6.78 -28.18 -19.95
C PHE A 319 7.82 -27.19 -20.49
N GLY A 320 9.04 -27.28 -19.98
CA GLY A 320 10.22 -26.58 -20.48
C GLY A 320 11.48 -27.44 -20.31
N TYR A 321 12.65 -26.89 -20.61
CA TYR A 321 13.92 -27.63 -20.57
C TYR A 321 14.89 -27.18 -19.48
N ASP A 322 14.64 -26.03 -18.86
CA ASP A 322 15.49 -25.47 -17.82
C ASP A 322 14.66 -24.64 -16.83
N GLU A 323 15.32 -24.14 -15.78
CA GLU A 323 14.69 -23.29 -14.76
C GLU A 323 14.24 -21.95 -15.34
N ASP A 324 14.97 -21.43 -16.33
CA ASP A 324 14.67 -20.15 -16.99
C ASP A 324 13.32 -20.20 -17.70
N ASP A 325 12.97 -21.33 -18.31
CA ASP A 325 11.64 -21.59 -18.88
C ASP A 325 10.54 -21.59 -17.81
N MET A 326 10.84 -22.05 -16.58
CA MET A 326 9.88 -22.12 -15.46
C MET A 326 9.64 -20.77 -14.79
N VAL A 327 10.72 -20.00 -14.62
CA VAL A 327 10.70 -18.69 -13.97
C VAL A 327 9.95 -17.69 -14.85
N ASP A 328 10.30 -17.60 -16.14
CA ASP A 328 9.70 -16.63 -17.07
C ASP A 328 8.40 -17.12 -17.71
N SER A 329 7.95 -18.33 -17.33
CA SER A 329 6.76 -18.96 -17.89
C SER A 329 6.79 -19.10 -19.42
N ASN A 330 7.97 -19.35 -19.99
CA ASN A 330 8.16 -19.61 -21.42
C ASN A 330 8.26 -21.12 -21.67
N TYR A 331 7.11 -21.75 -21.94
CA TYR A 331 7.00 -23.21 -22.07
C TYR A 331 7.03 -23.66 -23.52
N ILE A 332 7.49 -24.90 -23.77
CA ILE A 332 7.42 -25.53 -25.10
C ILE A 332 5.98 -25.94 -25.45
N CYS A 333 5.24 -26.37 -24.44
CA CYS A 333 3.85 -26.78 -24.54
C CYS A 333 3.27 -26.89 -23.12
N HIS A 334 1.95 -27.02 -23.06
CA HIS A 334 1.30 -27.48 -21.85
C HIS A 334 0.25 -28.54 -22.16
N THR A 335 -0.05 -29.38 -21.17
CA THR A 335 -1.08 -30.41 -21.28
C THR A 335 -2.23 -30.12 -20.34
N THR A 336 -3.44 -30.39 -20.78
CA THR A 336 -4.66 -30.25 -19.97
C THR A 336 -5.24 -31.62 -19.67
N TRP A 337 -5.47 -31.90 -18.39
CA TRP A 337 -6.29 -33.02 -17.94
C TRP A 337 -7.45 -32.50 -17.09
N VAL A 338 -8.65 -33.01 -17.36
CA VAL A 338 -9.85 -32.78 -16.56
C VAL A 338 -10.54 -34.09 -16.21
N ASP A 339 -11.19 -34.14 -15.04
CA ASP A 339 -12.00 -35.26 -14.60
C ASP A 339 -13.27 -35.45 -15.45
N ASP A 340 -14.06 -36.49 -15.14
CA ASP A 340 -15.27 -36.84 -15.88
C ASP A 340 -16.46 -35.90 -15.58
N LEU A 341 -16.37 -35.05 -14.56
CA LEU A 341 -17.41 -34.09 -14.17
C LEU A 341 -17.23 -32.75 -14.89
N GLN A 342 -16.05 -32.46 -15.43
CA GLN A 342 -15.80 -31.26 -16.21
C GLN A 342 -16.28 -31.37 -17.67
N ASP A 343 -16.57 -30.22 -18.30
CA ASP A 343 -16.90 -30.15 -19.73
C ASP A 343 -15.66 -30.41 -20.60
N LYS A 344 -15.42 -31.69 -20.93
CA LYS A 344 -14.31 -32.10 -21.80
C LYS A 344 -14.35 -31.46 -23.18
N LYS A 345 -15.53 -31.10 -23.71
CA LYS A 345 -15.64 -30.48 -25.02
C LYS A 345 -15.11 -29.05 -25.00
N TRP A 346 -15.38 -28.33 -23.91
CA TRP A 346 -14.82 -27.01 -23.66
C TRP A 346 -13.31 -27.06 -23.43
N TRP A 347 -12.86 -27.92 -22.50
CA TRP A 347 -11.46 -27.98 -22.10
C TRP A 347 -10.52 -28.55 -23.17
N TYR A 348 -11.00 -29.50 -23.98
CA TYR A 348 -10.21 -30.11 -25.06
C TYR A 348 -10.58 -29.56 -26.44
N HIS A 349 -10.99 -28.28 -26.50
CA HIS A 349 -11.24 -27.63 -27.77
C HIS A 349 -9.96 -27.66 -28.63
N SER A 350 -10.15 -27.89 -29.93
CA SER A 350 -9.03 -27.96 -30.87
C SER A 350 -8.75 -26.58 -31.47
N SER A 351 -7.47 -26.22 -31.51
CA SER A 351 -6.93 -25.04 -32.18
C SER A 351 -5.85 -25.46 -33.18
N LYS A 352 -5.25 -24.51 -33.91
CA LYS A 352 -4.18 -24.79 -34.88
C LYS A 352 -2.96 -25.46 -34.22
N ASN A 353 -2.73 -25.24 -32.92
CA ASN A 353 -1.54 -25.69 -32.20
C ASN A 353 -1.84 -26.79 -31.18
N THR A 354 -3.06 -27.33 -31.16
CA THR A 354 -3.43 -28.43 -30.26
C THR A 354 -3.17 -29.79 -30.89
N ILE A 355 -2.65 -30.73 -30.11
CA ILE A 355 -2.42 -32.12 -30.48
C ILE A 355 -3.07 -33.01 -29.41
N VAL A 356 -3.68 -34.12 -29.82
CA VAL A 356 -4.10 -35.17 -28.90
C VAL A 356 -3.18 -36.38 -29.09
N ALA A 357 -2.34 -36.65 -28.10
CA ALA A 357 -1.40 -37.77 -28.14
C ALA A 357 -1.64 -38.69 -26.94
N LYS A 358 -1.78 -40.00 -27.20
CA LYS A 358 -2.11 -41.01 -26.17
C LYS A 358 -3.32 -40.62 -25.30
N GLY A 359 -4.28 -39.85 -25.82
CA GLY A 359 -5.46 -39.39 -25.07
C GLY A 359 -5.19 -38.23 -24.10
N VAL A 360 -4.04 -37.56 -24.20
CA VAL A 360 -3.73 -36.30 -23.52
C VAL A 360 -3.91 -35.15 -24.50
N HIS A 361 -4.57 -34.08 -24.06
CA HIS A 361 -4.71 -32.84 -24.83
C HIS A 361 -3.51 -31.94 -24.56
N ILE A 362 -2.85 -31.49 -25.63
CA ILE A 362 -1.56 -30.80 -25.60
C ILE A 362 -1.65 -29.55 -26.46
N ASP A 363 -1.28 -28.41 -25.91
CA ASP A 363 -1.18 -27.12 -26.61
C ASP A 363 0.30 -26.76 -26.78
N VAL A 364 0.78 -26.75 -28.03
CA VAL A 364 2.16 -26.45 -28.39
C VAL A 364 2.36 -24.93 -28.54
N HIS A 365 3.41 -24.40 -27.93
CA HIS A 365 3.68 -22.96 -27.92
C HIS A 365 4.67 -22.60 -29.04
N GLY A 366 4.14 -22.16 -30.18
CA GLY A 366 4.96 -21.86 -31.37
C GLY A 366 5.92 -20.66 -31.23
N SER A 367 5.78 -19.85 -30.17
CA SER A 367 6.65 -18.71 -29.87
C SER A 367 7.84 -19.05 -28.98
N TYR A 368 7.95 -20.29 -28.49
CA TYR A 368 8.96 -20.70 -27.51
C TYR A 368 10.39 -20.33 -27.95
N GLU A 369 10.80 -20.77 -29.14
CA GLU A 369 12.17 -20.54 -29.66
C GLU A 369 12.44 -19.04 -29.89
N LEU A 370 11.42 -18.29 -30.34
CA LEU A 370 11.54 -16.85 -30.55
C LEU A 370 11.80 -16.15 -29.20
N ILE A 371 10.98 -16.41 -28.19
CA ILE A 371 11.12 -15.81 -26.86
C ILE A 371 12.47 -16.22 -26.24
N LYS A 372 12.88 -17.48 -26.40
CA LYS A 372 14.17 -17.96 -25.91
C LYS A 372 15.35 -17.27 -26.57
N SER A 373 15.27 -16.94 -27.87
CA SER A 373 16.30 -16.18 -28.57
C SER A 373 16.38 -14.70 -28.17
N LEU A 374 15.30 -14.13 -27.62
CA LEU A 374 15.27 -12.73 -27.16
C LEU A 374 16.03 -12.52 -25.83
N LYS A 375 16.42 -13.61 -25.15
CA LYS A 375 17.18 -13.57 -23.89
C LYS A 375 18.69 -13.39 -24.04
N GLU A 376 19.22 -13.28 -25.25
CA GLU A 376 20.67 -13.08 -25.42
C GLU A 376 21.12 -11.78 -24.73
N ASP A 377 21.90 -11.92 -23.65
CA ASP A 377 22.32 -10.85 -22.74
C ASP A 377 23.01 -9.70 -23.48
N THR A 378 22.35 -8.55 -23.54
CA THR A 378 22.96 -7.31 -24.07
C THR A 378 23.57 -6.42 -22.98
N MET A 379 23.32 -6.71 -21.70
CA MET A 379 23.66 -5.84 -20.56
C MET A 379 24.12 -6.66 -19.35
N SER A 380 25.08 -6.16 -18.57
CA SER A 380 25.51 -6.83 -17.34
C SER A 380 24.47 -6.72 -16.21
N LYS A 381 24.54 -7.64 -15.24
CA LYS A 381 23.67 -7.67 -14.06
C LYS A 381 23.68 -6.33 -13.29
N ASP A 382 24.87 -5.80 -13.02
CA ASP A 382 25.05 -4.56 -12.25
C ASP A 382 24.51 -3.33 -12.99
N GLU A 383 24.68 -3.28 -14.32
CA GLU A 383 24.11 -2.22 -15.14
C GLU A 383 22.58 -2.29 -15.16
N LEU A 384 22.00 -3.49 -15.27
CA LEU A 384 20.55 -3.68 -15.23
C LEU A 384 19.96 -3.27 -13.88
N ILE A 385 20.64 -3.61 -12.77
CA ILE A 385 20.22 -3.18 -11.43
C ILE A 385 20.20 -1.66 -11.34
N LYS A 386 21.31 -1.03 -11.73
CA LYS A 386 21.47 0.43 -11.66
C LYS A 386 20.41 1.17 -12.47
N ILE A 387 20.20 0.78 -13.72
CA ILE A 387 19.25 1.48 -14.62
C ILE A 387 17.80 1.26 -14.19
N THR A 388 17.47 0.07 -13.67
CA THR A 388 16.13 -0.23 -13.16
C THR A 388 15.83 0.60 -11.90
N ARG A 389 16.80 0.72 -10.98
CA ARG A 389 16.68 1.61 -9.80
C ARG A 389 16.51 3.07 -10.22
N GLU A 390 17.33 3.56 -11.16
CA GLU A 390 17.21 4.92 -11.69
C GLU A 390 15.81 5.18 -12.26
N TYR A 391 15.29 4.30 -13.11
CA TYR A 391 13.98 4.49 -13.74
C TYR A 391 12.85 4.43 -12.71
N THR A 392 12.98 3.54 -11.72
CA THR A 392 12.00 3.38 -10.64
C THR A 392 11.98 4.59 -9.71
N ALA A 393 13.15 5.11 -9.35
CA ALA A 393 13.27 6.32 -8.53
C ALA A 393 12.60 7.53 -9.21
N ASN A 394 12.82 7.69 -10.52
CA ASN A 394 12.21 8.77 -11.28
C ASN A 394 10.68 8.64 -11.39
N ILE A 395 10.15 7.43 -11.65
CA ILE A 395 8.70 7.24 -11.76
C ILE A 395 7.99 7.39 -10.40
N ILE A 396 8.62 6.92 -9.31
CA ILE A 396 8.15 7.15 -7.93
C ILE A 396 8.11 8.65 -7.61
N SER A 397 9.17 9.39 -7.95
CA SER A 397 9.21 10.84 -7.73
C SER A 397 8.04 11.56 -8.40
N ALA A 398 7.73 11.21 -9.66
CA ALA A 398 6.58 11.76 -10.37
C ALA A 398 5.24 11.36 -9.73
N ALA A 399 5.12 10.12 -9.24
CA ALA A 399 3.93 9.65 -8.53
C ALA A 399 3.67 10.44 -7.23
N GLU A 400 4.69 10.71 -6.43
CA GLU A 400 4.56 11.44 -5.16
C GLU A 400 4.14 12.90 -5.39
N GLN A 401 4.66 13.54 -6.43
CA GLN A 401 4.19 14.86 -6.87
C GLN A 401 2.71 14.82 -7.25
N TYR A 402 2.31 13.79 -7.99
CA TYR A 402 0.90 13.61 -8.38
C TYR A 402 0.03 13.45 -7.13
N ILE A 403 0.39 12.52 -6.23
CA ILE A 403 -0.36 12.23 -5.00
C ILE A 403 -0.52 13.48 -4.16
N LYS A 404 0.52 14.31 -4.03
CA LYS A 404 0.45 15.60 -3.35
C LYS A 404 -0.62 16.53 -3.95
N ILE A 405 -0.64 16.70 -5.28
CA ILE A 405 -1.63 17.53 -5.97
C ILE A 405 -3.04 16.93 -5.81
N PHE A 406 -3.18 15.60 -5.93
CA PHE A 406 -4.45 14.92 -5.74
C PHE A 406 -4.99 15.08 -4.31
N ARG A 407 -4.13 15.04 -3.28
CA ARG A 407 -4.51 15.32 -1.89
C ARG A 407 -5.03 16.74 -1.72
N GLU A 408 -4.48 17.74 -2.41
CA GLU A 408 -5.04 19.10 -2.42
C GLU A 408 -6.45 19.16 -3.05
N TYR A 409 -6.71 18.37 -4.10
CA TYR A 409 -8.08 18.21 -4.61
C TYR A 409 -9.00 17.55 -3.57
N LEU A 410 -8.53 16.53 -2.83
CA LEU A 410 -9.29 15.92 -1.74
C LEU A 410 -9.56 16.90 -0.58
N ASN A 411 -8.62 17.79 -0.30
CA ASN A 411 -8.71 18.85 0.68
C ASN A 411 -9.65 19.99 0.26
N ASN A 412 -10.24 19.93 -0.94
CA ASN A 412 -11.04 20.99 -1.56
C ASN A 412 -10.29 22.33 -1.71
N THR A 413 -8.95 22.32 -1.78
CA THR A 413 -8.14 23.53 -1.96
C THR A 413 -7.95 23.88 -3.44
N ILE A 414 -8.07 22.89 -4.32
CA ILE A 414 -8.09 23.06 -5.78
C ILE A 414 -9.33 22.39 -6.38
N THR A 415 -9.74 22.88 -7.55
CA THR A 415 -10.82 22.30 -8.36
C THR A 415 -10.32 21.08 -9.15
N GLU A 416 -11.25 20.26 -9.65
CA GLU A 416 -10.90 19.14 -10.52
C GLU A 416 -10.20 19.60 -11.82
N GLU A 417 -10.58 20.75 -12.38
CA GLU A 417 -9.93 21.31 -13.56
C GLU A 417 -8.48 21.70 -13.28
N GLN A 418 -8.23 22.32 -12.12
CA GLN A 418 -6.87 22.66 -11.69
C GLN A 418 -6.02 21.42 -11.43
N LEU A 419 -6.61 20.34 -10.89
CA LEU A 419 -5.94 19.05 -10.75
C LEU A 419 -5.50 18.53 -12.13
N ILE A 420 -6.42 18.47 -13.10
CA ILE A 420 -6.16 17.98 -14.46
C ILE A 420 -5.02 18.77 -15.12
N ASP A 421 -5.02 20.10 -14.99
CA ASP A 421 -3.96 20.94 -15.54
C ASP A 421 -2.60 20.72 -14.85
N SER A 422 -2.61 20.54 -13.53
CA SER A 422 -1.40 20.39 -12.74
C SER A 422 -0.73 19.02 -12.94
N VAL A 423 -1.50 17.96 -13.19
CA VAL A 423 -0.95 16.60 -13.38
C VAL A 423 -0.61 16.28 -14.84
N ALA A 424 -1.07 17.08 -15.81
CA ALA A 424 -0.75 16.89 -17.22
C ALA A 424 0.76 16.71 -17.52
N PRO A 425 1.69 17.54 -17.00
CA PRO A 425 3.13 17.29 -17.19
C PRO A 425 3.61 16.00 -16.52
N LEU A 426 3.07 15.67 -15.34
CA LEU A 426 3.41 14.44 -14.62
C LEU A 426 2.95 13.19 -15.37
N ASN A 427 1.79 13.23 -16.04
CA ASN A 427 1.31 12.12 -16.88
C ASN A 427 2.31 11.78 -17.99
N ILE A 428 2.90 12.81 -18.61
CA ILE A 428 3.93 12.66 -19.65
C ILE A 428 5.20 12.04 -19.07
N GLU A 429 5.62 12.52 -17.90
CA GLU A 429 6.81 12.01 -17.22
C GLU A 429 6.65 10.56 -16.76
N ILE A 430 5.51 10.22 -16.14
CA ILE A 430 5.14 8.87 -15.74
C ILE A 430 5.18 7.94 -16.97
N SER A 431 4.53 8.32 -18.07
CA SER A 431 4.51 7.53 -19.30
C SER A 431 5.92 7.33 -19.86
N LYS A 432 6.75 8.38 -19.87
CA LYS A 432 8.14 8.31 -20.35
C LYS A 432 8.96 7.28 -19.58
N TRP A 433 8.90 7.29 -18.25
CA TRP A 433 9.68 6.36 -17.44
C TRP A 433 9.13 4.94 -17.48
N PHE A 434 7.81 4.79 -17.53
CA PHE A 434 7.16 3.50 -17.75
C PHE A 434 7.64 2.83 -19.05
N PHE A 435 7.62 3.55 -20.18
CA PHE A 435 8.08 2.99 -21.46
C PHE A 435 9.56 2.62 -21.45
N LYS A 436 10.42 3.49 -20.89
CA LYS A 436 11.84 3.18 -20.73
C LYS A 436 12.08 1.89 -19.93
N GLN A 437 11.30 1.67 -18.87
CA GLN A 437 11.41 0.46 -18.08
C GLN A 437 10.91 -0.77 -18.82
N SER A 438 9.83 -0.63 -19.62
CA SER A 438 9.31 -1.72 -20.45
C SER A 438 10.25 -2.14 -21.58
N GLU A 439 11.22 -1.28 -21.94
CA GLU A 439 12.26 -1.54 -22.94
C GLU A 439 13.53 -2.17 -22.35
N LEU A 440 13.58 -2.39 -21.02
CA LEU A 440 14.71 -3.07 -20.39
C LEU A 440 14.80 -4.53 -20.85
N PRO A 441 16.02 -5.09 -20.91
CA PRO A 441 16.22 -6.48 -21.28
C PRO A 441 15.55 -7.42 -20.29
N ILE A 442 15.20 -8.63 -20.75
CA ILE A 442 14.64 -9.68 -19.89
C ILE A 442 15.66 -10.00 -18.80
N PRO A 443 15.29 -9.91 -17.51
CA PRO A 443 16.22 -10.18 -16.41
C PRO A 443 16.62 -11.65 -16.39
N THR A 444 17.84 -11.92 -15.91
CA THR A 444 18.24 -13.29 -15.56
C THR A 444 17.37 -13.82 -14.42
N LYS A 445 17.30 -15.15 -14.25
CA LYS A 445 16.51 -15.78 -13.17
C LYS A 445 16.80 -15.23 -11.77
N GLU A 446 18.04 -14.83 -11.50
CA GLU A 446 18.43 -14.26 -10.21
C GLU A 446 17.80 -12.90 -9.94
N LEU A 447 17.50 -12.14 -10.99
CA LEU A 447 16.88 -10.82 -10.92
C LEU A 447 15.39 -10.82 -11.27
N HIS A 448 14.81 -11.96 -11.70
CA HIS A 448 13.44 -12.03 -12.19
C HIS A 448 12.43 -11.44 -11.20
N ASP A 449 12.39 -11.96 -9.96
CA ASP A 449 11.41 -11.52 -8.96
C ASP A 449 11.63 -10.06 -8.56
N TRP A 450 12.89 -9.63 -8.45
CA TRP A 450 13.25 -8.24 -8.14
C TRP A 450 12.78 -7.30 -9.26
N ALA A 451 13.13 -7.59 -10.51
CA ALA A 451 12.71 -6.80 -11.67
C ALA A 451 11.19 -6.79 -11.83
N HIS A 452 10.51 -7.91 -11.53
CA HIS A 452 9.06 -8.00 -11.54
C HIS A 452 8.41 -7.04 -10.55
N ILE A 453 8.95 -6.90 -9.33
CA ILE A 453 8.45 -5.94 -8.33
C ILE A 453 8.61 -4.51 -8.83
N HIS A 454 9.75 -4.19 -9.47
CA HIS A 454 9.98 -2.90 -10.12
C HIS A 454 8.99 -2.63 -11.27
N THR A 455 8.67 -3.63 -12.10
CA THR A 455 7.67 -3.49 -13.16
C THR A 455 6.27 -3.33 -12.58
N LYS A 456 5.93 -4.08 -11.54
CA LYS A 456 4.62 -4.05 -10.87
C LYS A 456 4.30 -2.65 -10.36
N ILE A 457 5.20 -2.02 -9.59
CA ILE A 457 4.99 -0.66 -9.08
C ILE A 457 4.88 0.38 -10.21
N SER A 458 5.64 0.21 -11.28
CA SER A 458 5.61 1.09 -12.45
C SER A 458 4.29 1.01 -13.23
N CYS A 459 3.74 -0.19 -13.40
CA CYS A 459 2.41 -0.39 -13.97
C CYS A 459 1.34 0.33 -13.14
N THR A 460 1.37 0.17 -11.82
CA THR A 460 0.43 0.84 -10.90
C THR A 460 0.54 2.37 -10.98
N ILE A 461 1.77 2.91 -11.03
CA ILE A 461 1.98 4.36 -11.19
C ILE A 461 1.51 4.83 -12.57
N HIS A 462 1.73 4.05 -13.62
CA HIS A 462 1.28 4.39 -14.97
C HIS A 462 -0.24 4.54 -15.06
N ASP A 463 -1.02 3.78 -14.28
CA ASP A 463 -2.47 3.95 -14.17
C ASP A 463 -2.87 5.36 -13.69
N PHE A 464 -2.05 6.04 -12.88
CA PHE A 464 -2.34 7.40 -12.40
C PHE A 464 -2.47 8.37 -13.58
N SER A 465 -1.63 8.17 -14.60
CA SER A 465 -1.62 8.99 -15.82
C SER A 465 -2.92 8.87 -16.63
N LEU A 466 -3.73 7.84 -16.38
CA LEU A 466 -4.94 7.57 -17.15
C LEU A 466 -6.15 8.31 -16.60
N PHE A 467 -6.27 8.45 -15.28
CA PHE A 467 -7.54 8.86 -14.64
C PHE A 467 -7.86 10.34 -14.85
N TYR A 468 -6.91 11.24 -14.63
CA TYR A 468 -7.09 12.69 -14.78
C TYR A 468 -6.38 13.25 -16.03
N ASP A 469 -6.37 12.48 -17.12
CA ASP A 469 -5.97 12.98 -18.44
C ASP A 469 -7.17 13.54 -19.20
N ARG A 470 -7.01 14.72 -19.82
CA ARG A 470 -8.06 15.39 -20.61
C ARG A 470 -8.69 14.48 -21.67
N LYS A 471 -7.92 13.55 -22.26
CA LYS A 471 -8.38 12.62 -23.29
C LYS A 471 -9.30 11.53 -22.74
N ASN A 472 -9.19 11.21 -21.44
CA ASN A 472 -9.88 10.09 -20.81
C ASN A 472 -11.07 10.50 -19.92
N LEU A 473 -11.37 11.80 -19.80
CA LEU A 473 -12.43 12.31 -18.91
C LEU A 473 -13.84 11.78 -19.22
N GLN A 474 -14.08 11.28 -20.43
CA GLN A 474 -15.36 10.67 -20.83
C GLN A 474 -15.44 9.18 -20.51
N THR A 475 -14.32 8.53 -20.20
CA THR A 475 -14.25 7.08 -19.93
C THR A 475 -14.87 6.73 -18.57
N TRP A 476 -14.62 7.56 -17.56
CA TRP A 476 -15.14 7.37 -16.19
C TRP A 476 -15.77 8.64 -15.68
N LYS A 477 -16.82 8.54 -14.86
CA LYS A 477 -17.37 9.68 -14.11
C LYS A 477 -16.36 10.18 -13.07
N SER A 478 -16.47 11.45 -12.65
CA SER A 478 -15.58 12.07 -11.66
C SER A 478 -15.42 11.24 -10.37
N GLU A 479 -16.54 10.77 -9.80
CA GLU A 479 -16.54 9.91 -8.60
C GLU A 479 -15.76 8.59 -8.83
N ASN A 480 -15.91 7.99 -10.01
CA ASN A 480 -15.19 6.77 -10.37
C ASN A 480 -13.69 7.02 -10.54
N ARG A 481 -13.29 8.13 -11.17
CA ARG A 481 -11.87 8.53 -11.28
C ARG A 481 -11.24 8.70 -9.90
N LYS A 482 -11.94 9.40 -9.00
CA LYS A 482 -11.52 9.60 -7.61
C LYS A 482 -11.34 8.27 -6.88
N TRP A 483 -12.27 7.33 -7.06
CA TRP A 483 -12.17 6.00 -6.46
C TRP A 483 -11.02 5.16 -7.05
N LEU A 484 -10.86 5.16 -8.38
CA LEU A 484 -9.80 4.44 -9.08
C LEU A 484 -8.42 4.91 -8.62
N LEU A 485 -8.18 6.23 -8.61
CA LEU A 485 -6.90 6.77 -8.17
C LEU A 485 -6.64 6.49 -6.69
N LYS A 486 -7.64 6.61 -5.81
CA LYS A 486 -7.49 6.23 -4.38
C LYS A 486 -7.06 4.76 -4.21
N ASN A 487 -7.58 3.85 -5.01
CA ASN A 487 -7.18 2.45 -4.95
C ASN A 487 -5.80 2.21 -5.54
N ALA A 488 -5.46 2.88 -6.63
CA ALA A 488 -4.13 2.81 -7.23
C ALA A 488 -3.05 3.34 -6.26
N ILE A 489 -3.32 4.41 -5.51
CA ILE A 489 -2.43 4.92 -4.46
C ILE A 489 -2.20 3.88 -3.35
N LYS A 490 -3.25 3.21 -2.87
CA LYS A 490 -3.10 2.14 -1.88
C LYS A 490 -2.29 0.95 -2.40
N GLN A 491 -2.48 0.61 -3.67
CA GLN A 491 -1.73 -0.46 -4.32
C GLN A 491 -0.25 -0.08 -4.43
N TYR A 492 0.03 1.17 -4.84
CA TYR A 492 1.37 1.75 -4.86
C TYR A 492 2.05 1.71 -3.48
N GLU A 493 1.34 2.07 -2.41
CA GLU A 493 1.87 2.01 -1.04
C GLU A 493 2.26 0.59 -0.60
N LEU A 494 1.48 -0.42 -0.99
CA LEU A 494 1.81 -1.83 -0.72
C LEU A 494 3.02 -2.30 -1.55
N GLU A 495 3.06 -1.94 -2.82
CA GLU A 495 4.15 -2.30 -3.73
C GLU A 495 5.45 -1.61 -3.36
N LEU A 496 5.40 -0.41 -2.78
CA LEU A 496 6.58 0.28 -2.24
C LEU A 496 7.17 -0.46 -1.02
N GLU A 497 6.33 -1.07 -0.18
CA GLU A 497 6.80 -1.93 0.91
C GLU A 497 7.41 -3.23 0.40
N GLU A 498 6.82 -3.85 -0.64
CA GLU A 498 7.40 -5.01 -1.32
C GLU A 498 8.76 -4.67 -1.94
N LEU A 499 8.85 -3.52 -2.61
CA LEU A 499 10.08 -3.02 -3.23
C LEU A 499 11.18 -2.78 -2.19
N LYS A 500 10.85 -2.18 -1.04
CA LYS A 500 11.77 -2.01 0.09
C LYS A 500 12.35 -3.34 0.57
N VAL A 501 11.56 -4.42 0.59
CA VAL A 501 12.03 -5.75 0.99
C VAL A 501 12.90 -6.37 -0.11
N ALA A 502 12.50 -6.24 -1.37
CA ALA A 502 13.23 -6.78 -2.51
C ALA A 502 14.62 -6.15 -2.66
N ASP A 503 14.73 -4.82 -2.51
CA ASP A 503 16.00 -4.09 -2.63
C ASP A 503 17.02 -4.43 -1.55
N LYS A 504 16.61 -5.02 -0.42
CA LYS A 504 17.53 -5.48 0.63
C LYS A 504 18.24 -6.79 0.28
N ILE A 505 17.66 -7.55 -0.66
CA ILE A 505 18.11 -8.89 -1.03
C ILE A 505 19.12 -8.82 -2.20
N ILE A 506 19.11 -7.70 -2.94
CA ILE A 506 19.96 -7.42 -4.12
C ILE A 506 21.00 -6.34 -3.78
#